data_AF-A0A4R1GE61-F1
#
_entry.id   AF-A0A4R1GE61-F1
#
_cell.length_a   1.000
_cell.length_b   1.000
_cell.length_c   1.000
_cell.angle_alpha   90.00
_cell.angle_beta   90.00
_cell.angle_gamma   90.00
#
_symmetry.space_group_name_H-M   'P 1'
#
loop_
_entity.id
_entity.type
_entity.pdbx_description
1 polymer ?
#
loop_
_entity_poly.entity_id
_entity_poly.type
_entity_poly.pdbx_seq_one_letter_code
_entity_poly.pdbx_strand_id
1 'polypeptide(L)'
;MLIPLEKLPLVAYSGMNDVHRRELEILNRLYEAISEGRDTEEISALFDAFVEDIRQHFAYEEDLMRKTAFFAYHCHSEEHKRVLREIEEVKRRWEETKDVGVLKRYFEKVFKPWIKDHILTMDTVTAQWLSQALSGLRKVTV
;
A
#
# COMPACT_ATOMS: atom_id res chain seq x y z
N MET A 1 6.09 10.03 -12.66
CA MET A 1 5.98 9.45 -11.30
C MET A 1 5.26 10.37 -10.32
N LEU A 2 4.48 9.80 -9.39
CA LEU A 2 3.75 10.51 -8.34
C LEU A 2 4.57 10.65 -7.04
N ILE A 3 5.27 9.58 -6.65
CA ILE A 3 6.10 9.50 -5.45
C ILE A 3 7.46 8.92 -5.86
N PRO A 4 8.55 9.69 -5.81
CA PRO A 4 9.88 9.16 -6.10
C PRO A 4 10.27 8.08 -5.07
N LEU A 5 10.81 6.95 -5.53
CA LEU A 5 11.12 5.80 -4.67
C LEU A 5 12.16 6.12 -3.60
N GLU A 6 13.11 7.02 -3.90
CA GLU A 6 14.13 7.49 -2.97
C GLU A 6 13.56 8.33 -1.83
N LYS A 7 12.30 8.78 -1.93
CA LYS A 7 11.58 9.51 -0.89
C LYS A 7 10.65 8.63 -0.07
N LEU A 8 10.59 7.33 -0.35
CA LEU A 8 9.84 6.37 0.45
C LEU A 8 10.51 6.21 1.82
N PRO A 9 9.80 6.48 2.93
CA PRO A 9 10.33 6.18 4.25
C PRO A 9 10.59 4.68 4.39
N LEU A 10 11.74 4.33 4.98
CA LEU A 10 12.05 2.94 5.31
C LEU A 10 11.64 2.66 6.76
N VAL A 11 11.12 1.45 6.99
CA VAL A 11 10.74 0.94 8.31
C VAL A 11 11.69 -0.16 8.79
N ALA A 12 11.61 -0.50 10.08
CA ALA A 12 12.59 -1.34 10.77
C ALA A 12 12.66 -2.81 10.31
N TYR A 13 11.62 -3.31 9.65
CA TYR A 13 11.54 -4.68 9.13
C TYR A 13 11.62 -4.66 7.61
N SER A 14 12.66 -5.27 7.04
CA SER A 14 12.96 -5.16 5.60
C SER A 14 11.88 -5.73 4.69
N GLY A 15 11.15 -6.76 5.13
CA GLY A 15 10.06 -7.34 4.33
C GLY A 15 8.94 -6.34 4.03
N MET A 16 8.68 -5.38 4.93
CA MET A 16 7.73 -4.29 4.68
C MET A 16 8.27 -3.29 3.64
N ASN A 17 9.57 -2.97 3.70
CA ASN A 17 10.19 -2.08 2.70
C ASN A 17 10.09 -2.64 1.26
N ASP A 18 10.09 -3.97 1.11
CA ASP A 18 9.98 -4.62 -0.19
C ASP A 18 8.56 -4.55 -0.76
N VAL A 19 7.53 -4.69 0.09
CA VAL A 19 6.14 -4.50 -0.34
C VAL A 19 5.81 -3.04 -0.60
N HIS A 20 6.29 -2.10 0.22
CA HIS A 20 6.12 -0.65 -0.01
C HIS A 20 6.77 -0.19 -1.31
N ARG A 21 7.97 -0.68 -1.61
CA ARG A 21 8.65 -0.35 -2.87
C ARG A 21 7.86 -0.82 -4.09
N ARG A 22 7.42 -2.08 -4.07
CA ARG A 22 6.65 -2.68 -5.18
C ARG A 22 5.32 -1.95 -5.39
N GLU A 23 4.62 -1.62 -4.32
CA GLU A 23 3.37 -0.85 -4.38
C GLU A 23 3.58 0.51 -5.05
N LEU A 24 4.64 1.23 -4.65
CA LEU A 24 4.96 2.52 -5.25
C LEU A 24 5.42 2.42 -6.71
N GLU A 25 6.12 1.35 -7.09
CA GLU A 25 6.48 1.10 -8.49
C GLU A 25 5.22 0.94 -9.36
N ILE A 26 4.25 0.15 -8.90
CA ILE A 26 2.98 -0.05 -9.62
C ILE A 26 2.16 1.25 -9.63
N LEU A 27 2.05 1.94 -8.50
CA LEU A 27 1.39 3.24 -8.38
C LEU A 27 1.97 4.27 -9.36
N ASN A 28 3.30 4.36 -9.45
CA ASN A 28 3.95 5.31 -10.33
C ASN A 28 3.67 5.03 -11.81
N ARG A 29 3.67 3.75 -12.20
CA ARG A 29 3.30 3.33 -13.57
C ARG A 29 1.84 3.67 -13.89
N LEU A 30 0.92 3.38 -12.96
CA LEU A 30 -0.49 3.75 -13.10
C LEU A 30 -0.65 5.26 -13.23
N TYR A 31 -0.01 6.03 -12.36
CA TYR A 31 -0.11 7.49 -12.37
C TYR A 31 0.50 8.13 -13.63
N GLU A 32 1.57 7.55 -14.17
CA GLU A 32 2.15 7.97 -15.46
C GLU A 32 1.17 7.73 -16.60
N ALA A 33 0.56 6.55 -16.69
CA ALA A 33 -0.46 6.27 -17.71
C ALA A 33 -1.65 7.26 -17.63
N ILE A 34 -2.11 7.56 -16.41
CA ILE A 34 -3.16 8.57 -16.16
C ILE A 34 -2.70 9.97 -16.61
N SER A 35 -1.48 10.36 -16.26
CA SER A 35 -0.96 11.72 -16.51
C SER A 35 -0.65 11.98 -17.97
N GLU A 36 -0.24 10.95 -18.71
CA GLU A 36 0.04 11.01 -20.14
C GLU A 36 -1.24 10.85 -20.99
N GLY A 37 -2.38 10.56 -20.36
CA GLY A 37 -3.64 10.34 -21.06
C GLY A 37 -3.56 9.11 -21.97
N ARG A 38 -2.93 8.03 -21.48
CA ARG A 38 -2.85 6.76 -22.22
C ARG A 38 -4.23 6.13 -22.38
N ASP A 39 -4.25 5.07 -23.18
CA ASP A 39 -5.43 4.28 -23.47
C ASP A 39 -6.16 3.83 -22.19
N THR A 40 -7.49 3.87 -22.22
CA THR A 40 -8.31 3.64 -21.03
C THR A 40 -8.22 2.20 -20.53
N GLU A 41 -7.99 1.25 -21.41
CA GLU A 41 -7.85 -0.17 -21.12
C GLU A 41 -6.48 -0.43 -20.48
N GLU A 42 -5.43 0.26 -20.95
CA GLU A 42 -4.11 0.25 -20.29
C GLU A 42 -4.21 0.78 -18.85
N ILE A 43 -4.87 1.93 -18.64
CA ILE A 43 -5.08 2.50 -17.31
C ILE A 43 -5.88 1.54 -16.43
N SER A 44 -6.92 0.91 -16.97
CA SER A 44 -7.77 -0.02 -16.22
C SER A 44 -6.99 -1.27 -15.78
N ALA A 45 -6.16 -1.83 -16.68
CA ALA A 45 -5.31 -2.98 -16.37
C ALA A 45 -4.22 -2.65 -15.33
N LEU A 46 -3.61 -1.45 -15.40
CA LEU A 46 -2.67 -0.97 -14.38
C LEU A 46 -3.37 -0.74 -13.04
N PHE A 47 -4.63 -0.28 -13.06
CA PHE A 47 -5.41 -0.11 -11.85
C PHE A 47 -5.76 -1.46 -11.22
N ASP A 48 -6.16 -2.47 -12.02
CA ASP A 48 -6.34 -3.84 -11.53
C ASP A 48 -5.09 -4.38 -10.83
N ALA A 49 -3.92 -4.23 -11.46
CA ALA A 49 -2.65 -4.64 -10.89
C ALA A 49 -2.32 -3.92 -9.58
N PHE A 50 -2.64 -2.63 -9.49
CA PHE A 50 -2.44 -1.82 -8.29
C PHE A 50 -3.32 -2.28 -7.12
N VAL A 51 -4.63 -2.49 -7.37
CA VAL A 51 -5.54 -2.96 -6.32
C VAL A 51 -5.13 -4.35 -5.83
N GLU A 52 -4.73 -5.24 -6.73
CA GLU A 52 -4.28 -6.57 -6.36
C GLU A 52 -3.00 -6.53 -5.50
N ASP A 53 -2.05 -5.67 -5.84
CA ASP A 53 -0.83 -5.54 -5.04
C ASP A 53 -1.11 -5.01 -3.62
N ILE A 54 -2.02 -4.03 -3.48
CA ILE A 54 -2.46 -3.54 -2.17
C ILE A 54 -3.09 -4.66 -1.33
N ARG A 55 -3.93 -5.51 -1.94
CA ARG A 55 -4.53 -6.65 -1.22
C ARG A 55 -3.46 -7.61 -0.70
N GLN A 56 -2.48 -7.93 -1.54
CA GLN A 56 -1.39 -8.84 -1.18
C GLN A 56 -0.47 -8.23 -0.11
N HIS A 57 -0.16 -6.94 -0.24
CA HIS A 57 0.59 -6.17 0.73
C HIS A 57 -0.10 -6.20 2.11
N PHE A 58 -1.36 -5.78 2.20
CA PHE A 58 -2.09 -5.79 3.46
C PHE A 58 -2.22 -7.20 4.04
N ALA A 59 -2.50 -8.21 3.21
CA ALA A 59 -2.58 -9.59 3.66
C ALA A 59 -1.25 -10.10 4.25
N TYR A 60 -0.12 -9.71 3.66
CA TYR A 60 1.22 -10.04 4.15
C TYR A 60 1.48 -9.44 5.53
N GLU A 61 1.25 -8.14 5.70
CA GLU A 61 1.46 -7.47 6.98
C GLU A 61 0.51 -7.99 8.06
N GLU A 62 -0.76 -8.17 7.73
CA GLU A 62 -1.75 -8.69 8.66
C GLU A 62 -1.46 -10.12 9.12
N ASP A 63 -0.93 -10.97 8.23
CA ASP A 63 -0.49 -12.32 8.59
C ASP A 63 0.66 -12.27 9.60
N LEU A 64 1.64 -11.39 9.39
CA LEU A 64 2.74 -11.19 10.32
C LEU A 64 2.26 -10.61 11.65
N MET A 65 1.35 -9.62 11.63
CA MET A 65 0.75 -9.06 12.83
C MET A 65 0.02 -10.12 13.65
N ARG A 66 -0.77 -11.00 13.01
CA ARG A 66 -1.44 -12.12 13.70
C ARG A 66 -0.44 -13.11 14.29
N LYS A 67 0.54 -13.55 13.51
CA LYS A 67 1.55 -14.54 13.93
C LYS A 67 2.42 -14.06 15.09
N THR A 68 2.64 -12.76 15.19
CA THR A 68 3.47 -12.14 16.24
C THR A 68 2.66 -11.51 17.36
N ALA A 69 1.33 -11.73 17.38
CA ALA A 69 0.42 -11.15 18.37
C ALA A 69 0.57 -9.62 18.53
N PHE A 70 0.68 -8.90 17.41
CA PHE A 70 0.81 -7.45 17.41
C PHE A 70 -0.38 -6.78 18.12
N PHE A 71 -0.07 -5.96 19.13
CA PHE A 71 -1.05 -5.42 20.07
C PHE A 71 -2.14 -4.54 19.42
N ALA A 72 -1.82 -3.88 18.30
CA ALA A 72 -2.74 -2.97 17.61
C ALA A 72 -3.31 -3.56 16.30
N TYR A 73 -3.25 -4.88 16.10
CA TYR A 73 -3.71 -5.56 14.89
C TYR A 73 -5.12 -5.12 14.43
N HIS A 74 -6.08 -5.06 15.36
CA HIS A 74 -7.46 -4.69 15.00
C HIS A 74 -7.53 -3.26 14.43
N CYS A 75 -6.85 -2.30 15.04
CA CYS A 75 -6.84 -0.92 14.55
C CYS A 75 -6.16 -0.81 13.17
N HIS A 76 -5.04 -1.51 12.97
CA HIS A 76 -4.31 -1.52 11.70
C HIS A 76 -5.11 -2.18 10.57
N SER A 77 -5.64 -3.38 10.81
CA SER A 77 -6.43 -4.11 9.80
C SER A 77 -7.73 -3.38 9.41
N GLU A 78 -8.35 -2.61 10.31
CA GLU A 78 -9.53 -1.82 9.96
C GLU A 78 -9.19 -0.62 9.05
N GLU A 79 -8.00 -0.02 9.23
CA GLU A 79 -7.51 1.02 8.33
C GLU A 79 -7.22 0.45 6.94
N HIS A 80 -6.59 -0.72 6.85
CA HIS A 80 -6.40 -1.44 5.58
C HIS A 80 -7.74 -1.70 4.88
N LYS A 81 -8.73 -2.24 5.59
CA LYS A 81 -10.07 -2.50 5.03
C LYS A 81 -10.76 -1.23 4.58
N ARG A 82 -10.60 -0.12 5.31
CA ARG A 82 -11.16 1.19 4.92
C ARG A 82 -10.59 1.65 3.58
N VAL A 83 -9.28 1.60 3.44
CA VAL A 83 -8.57 2.07 2.24
C VAL A 83 -8.83 1.16 1.05
N LEU A 84 -8.87 -0.15 1.26
CA LEU A 84 -9.19 -1.09 0.19
C LEU A 84 -10.61 -0.84 -0.37
N ARG A 85 -11.61 -0.63 0.49
CA ARG A 85 -12.96 -0.24 0.05
C ARG A 85 -12.98 1.08 -0.72
N GLU A 86 -12.23 2.07 -0.25
CA GLU A 86 -12.13 3.38 -0.90
C GLU A 86 -11.54 3.26 -2.32
N ILE A 87 -10.46 2.49 -2.48
CA ILE A 87 -9.79 2.27 -3.76
C ILE A 87 -10.68 1.48 -4.72
N GLU A 88 -11.38 0.45 -4.23
CA GLU A 88 -12.35 -0.31 -5.03
C GLU A 88 -13.50 0.58 -5.53
N GLU A 89 -13.97 1.52 -4.72
CA GLU A 89 -14.98 2.50 -5.13
C GLU A 89 -14.45 3.47 -6.19
N VAL A 90 -13.21 3.97 -6.03
CA VAL A 90 -12.57 4.82 -7.04
C VAL A 90 -12.40 4.06 -8.35
N LYS A 91 -12.01 2.79 -8.29
CA LYS A 91 -11.92 1.91 -9.46
C LYS A 91 -13.27 1.74 -10.14
N ARG A 92 -14.33 1.43 -9.39
CA ARG A 92 -15.68 1.30 -9.94
C ARG A 92 -16.09 2.58 -10.68
N ARG A 93 -15.86 3.75 -10.06
CA ARG A 93 -16.16 5.05 -10.67
C ARG A 93 -15.33 5.31 -11.92
N TRP A 94 -14.05 4.91 -11.93
CA TRP A 94 -13.22 4.98 -13.13
C TRP A 94 -13.80 4.14 -14.26
N GLU A 95 -14.22 2.90 -13.99
CA GLU A 95 -14.83 2.03 -15.01
C GLU A 95 -16.11 2.63 -15.63
N GLU A 96 -16.92 3.31 -14.82
CA GLU A 96 -18.18 3.93 -15.27
C GLU A 96 -17.97 5.23 -16.05
N THR A 97 -16.98 6.04 -15.67
CA THR A 97 -16.87 7.43 -16.13
C THR A 97 -15.68 7.70 -17.05
N LYS A 98 -14.61 6.90 -16.92
CA LYS A 98 -13.28 7.16 -17.51
C LYS A 98 -12.78 8.59 -17.27
N ASP A 99 -13.20 9.20 -16.16
CA ASP A 99 -12.82 10.57 -15.79
C ASP A 99 -11.39 10.59 -15.20
N VAL A 100 -10.43 10.87 -16.09
CA VAL A 100 -9.01 11.03 -15.76
C VAL A 100 -8.78 12.11 -14.69
N GLY A 101 -9.58 13.19 -14.72
CA GLY A 101 -9.45 14.29 -13.77
C GLY A 101 -9.81 13.88 -12.35
N VAL A 102 -10.89 13.10 -12.17
CA VAL A 102 -11.26 12.52 -10.87
C VAL A 102 -10.20 11.55 -10.39
N LEU A 103 -9.76 10.63 -11.25
CA LEU A 103 -8.79 9.61 -10.88
C LEU A 103 -7.43 10.22 -10.48
N LYS A 104 -6.95 11.20 -11.24
CA LYS A 104 -5.71 11.91 -10.93
C LYS A 104 -5.80 12.65 -9.59
N ARG A 105 -6.91 13.37 -9.34
CA ARG A 105 -7.13 14.08 -8.07
C ARG A 105 -7.13 13.13 -6.89
N TYR A 106 -7.74 11.94 -7.02
CA TYR A 106 -7.72 10.94 -5.96
C TYR A 106 -6.29 10.56 -5.57
N PHE A 107 -5.47 10.15 -6.55
CA PHE A 107 -4.10 9.74 -6.27
C PHE A 107 -3.24 10.86 -5.69
N GLU A 108 -3.39 12.09 -6.19
CA GLU A 108 -2.60 13.24 -5.71
C GLU A 108 -3.01 13.74 -4.31
N LYS A 109 -4.31 13.77 -4.02
CA LYS A 109 -4.86 14.47 -2.85
C LYS A 109 -5.33 13.55 -1.73
N VAL A 110 -5.56 12.27 -2.03
CA VAL A 110 -6.07 11.30 -1.06
C VAL A 110 -5.04 10.20 -0.84
N PHE A 111 -4.73 9.41 -1.88
CA PHE A 111 -3.87 8.23 -1.71
C PHE A 111 -2.43 8.59 -1.34
N LYS A 112 -1.81 9.54 -2.04
CA LYS A 112 -0.41 9.94 -1.78
C LYS A 112 -0.17 10.44 -0.35
N PRO A 113 -0.98 11.36 0.21
CA PRO A 113 -0.87 11.72 1.62
C PRO A 113 -1.08 10.53 2.55
N TRP A 114 -2.10 9.70 2.28
CA TRP A 114 -2.44 8.55 3.10
C TRP A 114 -1.30 7.55 3.20
N ILE A 115 -0.74 7.06 2.09
CA ILE A 115 0.31 6.02 2.12
C ILE A 115 1.56 6.53 2.85
N LYS A 116 1.89 7.81 2.68
CA LYS A 116 3.02 8.43 3.39
C LYS A 116 2.79 8.44 4.90
N ASP A 117 1.62 8.89 5.33
CA ASP A 117 1.29 9.00 6.75
C ASP A 117 1.13 7.61 7.37
N HIS A 118 0.55 6.64 6.65
CA HIS A 118 0.40 5.25 7.07
C HIS A 118 1.77 4.62 7.36
N ILE A 119 2.72 4.76 6.41
CA ILE A 119 4.07 4.22 6.57
C ILE A 119 4.80 4.87 7.76
N LEU A 120 4.71 6.19 7.89
CA LEU A 120 5.39 6.95 8.95
C LEU A 120 4.80 6.73 10.34
N THR A 121 3.60 6.16 10.45
CA THR A 121 2.89 5.99 11.72
C THR A 121 2.66 4.51 12.02
N MET A 122 1.61 3.93 11.44
CA MET A 122 1.16 2.57 11.72
C MET A 122 2.23 1.55 11.33
N ASP A 123 2.78 1.64 10.12
CA ASP A 123 3.77 0.66 9.65
C ASP A 123 5.10 0.79 10.38
N THR A 124 5.48 2.01 10.77
CA THR A 124 6.69 2.21 11.57
C THR A 124 6.60 1.47 12.90
N VAL A 125 5.44 1.54 13.58
CA VAL A 125 5.21 0.81 14.84
C VAL A 125 5.13 -0.70 14.61
N THR A 126 4.40 -1.13 13.58
CA THR A 126 4.28 -2.54 13.19
C THR A 126 5.64 -3.14 12.84
N ALA A 127 6.45 -2.47 12.03
CA ALA A 127 7.77 -2.92 11.64
C ALA A 127 8.74 -3.02 12.83
N GLN A 128 8.68 -2.09 13.79
CA GLN A 128 9.48 -2.18 15.02
C GLN A 128 9.11 -3.42 15.84
N TRP A 129 7.82 -3.71 15.97
CA TRP A 129 7.34 -4.92 16.62
C TRP A 129 7.82 -6.18 15.90
N LEU A 130 7.61 -6.27 14.59
CA LEU A 130 8.01 -7.42 13.76
C LEU A 130 9.51 -7.67 13.82
N SER A 131 10.32 -6.62 13.74
CA SER A 131 11.78 -6.72 13.83
C SER A 131 12.22 -7.37 15.14
N GLN A 132 11.60 -7.02 16.26
CA GLN A 132 11.91 -7.61 17.58
C GLN A 132 11.36 -9.03 17.72
N ALA A 133 10.08 -9.24 17.38
CA ALA A 133 9.41 -10.54 17.53
C ALA A 133 10.07 -11.64 16.68
N LEU A 134 10.42 -11.32 15.43
CA LEU A 134 11.05 -12.27 14.50
C LEU A 134 12.54 -12.50 14.79
N SER A 135 13.22 -11.50 15.38
CA SER A 135 14.59 -11.69 15.87
C SER A 135 14.65 -12.59 17.11
N GLY A 136 13.64 -12.51 18.00
CA GLY A 136 13.51 -13.36 19.19
C GLY A 136 13.19 -14.82 18.86
N LEU A 137 12.38 -15.07 17.82
CA LEU A 137 12.04 -16.42 17.34
C LEU A 137 13.24 -17.20 16.78
N ARG A 138 14.36 -16.54 16.48
CA ARG A 138 15.61 -17.18 16.04
C ARG A 138 16.47 -17.75 17.18
N LYS A 139 16.07 -17.60 18.45
CA LYS A 139 16.82 -18.11 19.61
C LYS A 139 16.01 -19.08 20.46
N VAL A 140 15.63 -20.22 19.89
CA VAL A 140 15.48 -21.47 20.66
C VAL A 140 16.13 -22.58 19.85
N THR A 141 17.44 -22.71 20.00
CA THR A 141 18.13 -23.97 19.72
C THR A 141 18.58 -24.46 21.10
N VAL A 142 17.84 -25.44 21.62
CA VAL A 142 18.30 -26.28 22.74
C VAL A 142 19.11 -27.41 22.14
#